data_AF-A0A6P5G793-F1
#
_entry.id   AF-A0A6P5G793-F1
#
_cell.length_a   1.000
_cell.length_b   1.000
_cell.length_c   1.000
_cell.angle_alpha   90.00
_cell.angle_beta   90.00
_cell.angle_gamma   90.00
#
_symmetry.space_group_name_H-M   'P 1'
#
loop_
_entity.id
_entity.type
_entity.pdbx_description
1 polymer ?
#
loop_
_entity_poly.entity_id
_entity_poly.type
_entity_poly.pdbx_seq_one_letter_code
_entity_poly.pdbx_strand_id
1 'polypeptide(L)'
;MNPSPASVHRESLNNGEDHFKNLEDQHSVEHAVGSFREGSSESPDSGLPPFLSQISRPSDGKDENFDDLAEASKKQEAAIEEKHHISPPLAWENVMNVILVAAECAPWSKTGGLGDVAGALPKALARRGHRVMVVAPKYGNYAEPQEIGERRRYKVDGQDMEVTYFHAYIDGVDFVFLDSPIFRHIENNIYGGNRLDILRRMVLFCKAAVEAPWYVPCGGVCYGDGNLVFIANDWHTALLPVYLKAYYRDNGFMIYARSVLVIHNIAHQGRGPIDDFLHVGLPHHYMDLFKLYDPFGGDHFNIFAAGLKAADRVVTVSHGYAWELKTPEGGWGLNNIITENDWKLQGIVNGVDTDDWNPKFDIHLKSDGYTNYSIETFQQGKAQCKAALQRELGLPVHDNTPIIAFIGRLDHQKGVDLIAEAIPWIASQNVQLIMLGSGRPDLEDMLRGLESQYHDWVRGWVGFSVKMAHRITAGADILLMPSRFEPCGLNQLYAMMYGTIPVVHGVGGLRDTVHQFNPYEETGLGWTFESAEANRMIDALGNCLKTYRNYKKSWEGLQKRGMMQDLSWDNAAKHYEEVLVAAKFQW
;
A
#
# COMPACT_ATOMS: atom_id res chain seq x y z
N MET A 1 56.73 -10.83 -15.99
CA MET A 1 57.05 -11.31 -17.36
C MET A 1 55.94 -12.30 -17.71
N ASN A 2 54.78 -11.86 -18.21
CA ASN A 2 54.43 -11.57 -19.62
C ASN A 2 54.89 -12.66 -20.60
N PRO A 3 53.99 -13.16 -21.45
CA PRO A 3 53.59 -12.35 -22.61
C PRO A 3 52.08 -12.27 -22.93
N SER A 4 51.80 -11.21 -23.68
CA SER A 4 50.56 -10.69 -24.27
C SER A 4 50.04 -11.54 -25.46
N PRO A 5 48.74 -11.44 -25.81
CA PRO A 5 48.24 -11.69 -27.15
C PRO A 5 47.90 -10.40 -27.93
N ALA A 6 48.51 -10.33 -29.12
CA ALA A 6 48.06 -9.84 -30.43
C ALA A 6 46.91 -8.80 -30.56
N SER A 7 47.28 -7.67 -31.17
CA SER A 7 46.45 -6.84 -32.06
C SER A 7 46.08 -7.62 -33.35
N VAL A 8 45.00 -7.27 -34.07
CA VAL A 8 45.07 -6.50 -35.34
C VAL A 8 43.66 -6.35 -35.98
N HIS A 9 43.46 -5.16 -36.60
CA HIS A 9 42.52 -4.73 -37.66
C HIS A 9 41.00 -4.56 -37.42
N ARG A 10 40.57 -3.29 -37.44
CA ARG A 10 39.33 -2.86 -38.11
C ARG A 10 39.67 -1.75 -39.12
N GLU A 11 39.25 -1.98 -40.35
CA GLU A 11 39.33 -1.05 -41.47
C GLU A 11 38.30 0.07 -41.36
N SER A 12 38.75 1.21 -41.85
CA SER A 12 38.07 2.46 -42.17
C SER A 12 37.04 2.33 -43.30
N LEU A 13 35.91 3.03 -43.17
CA LEU A 13 35.23 3.67 -44.29
C LEU A 13 34.84 5.08 -43.85
N ASN A 14 35.35 6.06 -44.60
CA ASN A 14 35.17 7.50 -44.47
C ASN A 14 34.39 8.00 -45.71
N ASN A 15 33.88 9.23 -45.61
CA ASN A 15 33.24 10.11 -46.62
C ASN A 15 31.71 10.24 -46.46
N GLY A 16 31.11 11.43 -46.38
CA GLY A 16 31.61 12.83 -46.46
C GLY A 16 30.68 13.75 -45.64
N GLU A 17 31.27 14.72 -44.93
CA GLU A 17 31.38 16.16 -45.28
C GLU A 17 30.02 16.89 -45.29
N ASP A 18 29.70 17.68 -44.26
CA ASP A 18 30.21 19.01 -43.84
C ASP A 18 29.50 20.16 -44.55
N HIS A 19 28.86 21.03 -43.75
CA HIS A 19 28.89 22.47 -44.00
C HIS A 19 28.57 23.32 -42.75
N PHE A 20 29.60 24.12 -42.41
CA PHE A 20 29.63 25.47 -41.84
C PHE A 20 29.32 25.75 -40.36
N LYS A 21 30.39 26.16 -39.66
CA LYS A 21 30.42 27.13 -38.55
C LYS A 21 31.30 28.32 -38.94
N ASN A 22 30.92 29.51 -38.43
CA ASN A 22 31.70 30.67 -37.97
C ASN A 22 31.02 31.98 -38.41
N LEU A 23 30.43 32.76 -37.48
CA LEU A 23 31.05 33.74 -36.55
C LEU A 23 31.68 34.94 -37.26
N GLU A 24 31.10 36.13 -37.08
CA GLU A 24 31.83 37.34 -36.70
C GLU A 24 30.89 38.47 -36.25
N ASP A 25 31.33 39.17 -35.21
CA ASP A 25 30.76 40.33 -34.53
C ASP A 25 30.75 41.61 -35.38
N GLN A 26 29.87 42.57 -35.05
CA GLN A 26 30.19 44.00 -35.08
C GLN A 26 29.24 44.89 -34.26
N HIS A 27 29.85 45.76 -33.45
CA HIS A 27 29.30 46.84 -32.63
C HIS A 27 28.87 48.07 -33.45
N SER A 28 27.91 48.88 -32.92
CA SER A 28 27.82 50.38 -32.89
C SER A 28 26.37 50.80 -32.55
N VAL A 29 26.01 51.24 -31.34
CA VAL A 29 25.98 52.62 -30.77
C VAL A 29 25.24 53.67 -31.62
N GLU A 30 24.08 54.16 -31.15
CA GLU A 30 23.78 55.60 -31.05
C GLU A 30 22.56 55.93 -30.15
N HIS A 31 22.66 57.10 -29.51
CA HIS A 31 21.87 57.67 -28.41
C HIS A 31 20.51 58.26 -28.80
N ALA A 32 19.55 58.30 -27.86
CA ALA A 32 18.79 59.53 -27.56
C ALA A 32 18.14 59.49 -26.16
N VAL A 33 18.22 60.64 -25.49
CA VAL A 33 17.93 60.94 -24.08
C VAL A 33 16.48 61.44 -23.91
N GLY A 34 15.82 61.17 -22.78
CA GLY A 34 14.54 61.83 -22.48
C GLY A 34 13.82 61.48 -21.17
N SER A 35 14.27 62.11 -20.07
CA SER A 35 13.51 62.52 -18.87
C SER A 35 12.88 61.51 -17.90
N PHE A 36 13.41 61.53 -16.68
CA PHE A 36 12.79 61.13 -15.41
C PHE A 36 11.61 62.03 -15.01
N ARG A 37 10.57 61.45 -14.41
CA ARG A 37 9.85 62.00 -13.24
C ARG A 37 9.08 60.90 -12.48
N GLU A 38 9.00 61.12 -11.17
CA GLU A 38 8.75 60.17 -10.07
C GLU A 38 7.33 59.60 -10.00
N GLY A 39 7.20 58.42 -9.38
CA GLY A 39 5.91 57.84 -8.99
C GLY A 39 6.03 56.53 -8.21
N SER A 40 6.07 56.65 -6.88
CA SER A 40 5.59 55.72 -5.83
C SER A 40 5.76 54.20 -5.95
N SER A 41 6.41 53.66 -4.92
CA SER A 41 6.56 52.25 -4.55
C SER A 41 5.26 51.45 -4.45
N GLU A 42 5.18 50.34 -5.17
CA GLU A 42 4.27 49.21 -4.88
C GLU A 42 5.12 47.96 -4.57
N SER A 43 4.92 47.41 -3.37
CA SER A 43 5.44 46.11 -2.95
C SER A 43 4.54 44.98 -3.47
N PRO A 44 5.07 43.81 -3.85
CA PRO A 44 4.24 42.74 -4.41
C PRO A 44 3.43 42.00 -3.33
N ASP A 45 2.18 41.79 -3.70
CA ASP A 45 1.08 41.11 -3.05
C ASP A 45 1.44 39.72 -2.49
N SER A 46 1.28 39.52 -1.17
CA SER A 46 1.42 38.23 -0.51
C SER A 46 0.09 37.47 -0.58
N GLY A 47 -0.01 36.49 -1.47
CA GLY A 47 -1.20 35.66 -1.65
C GLY A 47 -1.55 34.85 -0.39
N LEU A 48 -2.58 35.30 0.32
CA LEU A 48 -3.26 34.57 1.40
C LEU A 48 -4.62 34.03 0.91
N PRO A 49 -5.13 32.89 1.44
CA PRO A 49 -6.41 32.32 1.02
C PRO A 49 -7.65 33.16 1.42
N PRO A 50 -8.78 33.08 0.70
CA PRO A 50 -9.89 34.05 0.80
C PRO A 50 -10.76 33.98 2.08
N PHE A 51 -10.58 32.98 2.95
CA PHE A 51 -11.48 32.71 4.08
C PHE A 51 -11.24 33.60 5.33
N LEU A 52 -10.11 34.32 5.42
CA LEU A 52 -9.76 35.13 6.60
C LEU A 52 -10.48 36.48 6.73
N SER A 53 -11.43 36.79 5.84
CA SER A 53 -12.12 38.10 5.85
C SER A 53 -13.45 38.14 6.60
N GLN A 54 -13.90 37.06 7.24
CA GLN A 54 -15.19 37.05 7.94
C GLN A 54 -15.17 36.25 9.26
N ILE A 55 -14.79 36.90 10.35
CA ILE A 55 -15.21 36.50 11.71
C ILE A 55 -15.76 37.74 12.42
N SER A 56 -17.07 37.79 12.56
CA SER A 56 -17.80 38.78 13.35
C SER A 56 -18.00 38.26 14.78
N ARG A 57 -17.85 39.13 15.77
CA ARG A 57 -18.02 38.84 17.21
C ARG A 57 -19.44 38.34 17.54
N PRO A 58 -19.62 37.46 18.55
CA PRO A 58 -20.95 37.04 18.99
C PRO A 58 -21.60 38.08 19.92
N SER A 59 -22.92 38.23 19.80
CA SER A 59 -23.78 39.01 20.69
C SER A 59 -24.69 38.07 21.50
N ASP A 60 -24.86 38.41 22.78
CA ASP A 60 -25.64 37.72 23.81
C ASP A 60 -27.10 37.39 23.44
N GLY A 61 -27.63 36.27 23.95
CA GLY A 61 -29.07 35.99 23.94
C GLY A 61 -29.52 34.61 24.41
N LYS A 62 -29.55 34.40 25.73
CA LYS A 62 -30.48 33.63 26.61
C LYS A 62 -31.07 32.25 26.24
N ASP A 63 -30.92 31.38 27.25
CA ASP A 63 -31.66 30.18 27.69
C ASP A 63 -33.07 29.91 27.15
N GLU A 64 -33.35 28.64 26.87
CA GLU A 64 -34.54 27.91 27.37
C GLU A 64 -34.37 26.37 27.25
N ASN A 65 -34.67 25.67 28.36
CA ASN A 65 -34.79 24.20 28.49
C ASN A 65 -35.99 23.69 27.68
N PHE A 66 -35.95 22.43 27.22
CA PHE A 66 -37.05 21.46 27.45
C PHE A 66 -36.59 20.03 27.11
N ASP A 67 -36.46 19.23 28.17
CA ASP A 67 -36.58 17.77 28.14
C ASP A 67 -37.95 17.39 27.57
N ASP A 68 -37.96 16.48 26.58
CA ASP A 68 -38.99 15.44 26.39
C ASP A 68 -38.85 14.91 24.96
N LEU A 69 -38.38 13.66 24.84
CA LEU A 69 -38.75 12.67 23.82
C LEU A 69 -37.94 11.38 24.06
N ALA A 70 -37.98 10.89 25.29
CA ALA A 70 -37.42 9.61 25.70
C ALA A 70 -38.54 8.62 26.02
N GLU A 71 -39.50 8.41 25.11
CA GLU A 71 -40.52 7.37 25.32
C GLU A 71 -41.24 6.94 24.03
N ALA A 72 -40.48 6.54 23.00
CA ALA A 72 -41.08 5.91 21.81
C ALA A 72 -40.10 5.00 21.05
N SER A 73 -39.46 4.04 21.72
CA SER A 73 -38.85 2.88 21.02
C SER A 73 -38.61 1.71 21.96
N LYS A 74 -39.69 1.07 22.40
CA LYS A 74 -39.67 -0.27 23.00
C LYS A 74 -40.83 -1.05 22.41
N LYS A 75 -40.58 -1.71 21.27
CA LYS A 75 -41.22 -2.96 20.80
C LYS A 75 -40.92 -3.17 19.32
N GLN A 76 -39.81 -3.84 19.03
CA GLN A 76 -39.68 -4.80 17.92
C GLN A 76 -38.32 -5.51 18.05
N GLU A 77 -38.26 -6.49 18.96
CA GLU A 77 -37.22 -7.51 18.96
C GLU A 77 -37.83 -8.79 18.36
N ALA A 78 -37.38 -9.16 17.17
CA ALA A 78 -37.54 -10.51 16.64
C ALA A 78 -36.40 -10.83 15.65
N ALA A 79 -35.47 -11.66 16.13
CA ALA A 79 -34.56 -12.55 15.40
C ALA A 79 -33.66 -11.95 14.31
N ILE A 80 -32.46 -11.51 14.71
CA ILE A 80 -31.25 -11.54 13.89
C ILE A 80 -30.20 -12.27 14.72
N GLU A 81 -29.64 -13.35 14.17
CA GLU A 81 -28.49 -14.05 14.77
C GLU A 81 -27.32 -13.05 14.86
N GLU A 82 -26.98 -12.64 16.07
CA GLU A 82 -25.83 -11.76 16.33
C GLU A 82 -24.53 -12.49 15.96
N LYS A 83 -23.83 -11.96 14.94
CA LYS A 83 -22.39 -12.13 14.84
C LYS A 83 -21.79 -11.59 16.15
N HIS A 84 -21.34 -12.46 17.05
CA HIS A 84 -20.53 -12.07 18.20
C HIS A 84 -19.16 -11.56 17.72
N HIS A 85 -19.12 -10.38 17.12
CA HIS A 85 -17.91 -9.56 17.08
C HIS A 85 -17.81 -8.89 18.44
N ILE A 86 -16.89 -9.36 19.28
CA ILE A 86 -16.50 -8.61 20.47
C ILE A 86 -15.90 -7.31 19.94
N SER A 87 -16.62 -6.19 20.08
CA SER A 87 -16.11 -4.89 19.64
C SER A 87 -14.79 -4.60 20.36
N PRO A 88 -13.75 -4.14 19.64
CA PRO A 88 -12.46 -3.87 20.26
C PRO A 88 -12.62 -2.77 21.34
N PRO A 89 -11.78 -2.76 22.39
CA PRO A 89 -11.87 -1.75 23.44
C PRO A 89 -11.68 -0.36 22.83
N LEU A 90 -12.55 0.58 23.23
CA LEU A 90 -12.53 1.97 22.75
C LEU A 90 -11.23 2.68 23.14
N ALA A 91 -10.81 3.64 22.33
CA ALA A 91 -9.64 4.49 22.57
C ALA A 91 -9.83 5.51 23.71
N TRP A 92 -11.07 5.72 24.19
CA TRP A 92 -11.44 6.63 25.29
C TRP A 92 -10.76 8.01 25.20
N GLU A 93 -9.86 8.36 26.13
CA GLU A 93 -9.17 9.66 26.18
C GLU A 93 -8.28 9.93 24.94
N ASN A 94 -7.95 8.88 24.17
CA ASN A 94 -7.13 8.96 22.96
C ASN A 94 -7.96 9.01 21.67
N VAL A 95 -9.27 9.23 21.71
CA VAL A 95 -10.09 9.42 20.50
C VAL A 95 -9.56 10.63 19.72
N MET A 96 -9.37 10.46 18.40
CA MET A 96 -8.81 11.45 17.47
C MET A 96 -9.66 11.57 16.21
N ASN A 97 -9.49 12.69 15.52
CA ASN A 97 -9.92 12.85 14.13
C ASN A 97 -8.80 12.29 13.25
N VAL A 98 -9.08 11.26 12.46
CA VAL A 98 -8.10 10.58 11.60
C VAL A 98 -8.51 10.76 10.14
N ILE A 99 -7.60 11.27 9.31
CA ILE A 99 -7.83 11.39 7.87
C ILE A 99 -6.79 10.57 7.14
N LEU A 100 -7.20 9.40 6.65
CA LEU A 100 -6.37 8.56 5.80
C LEU A 100 -6.45 9.06 4.36
N VAL A 101 -5.31 9.31 3.74
CA VAL A 101 -5.21 9.79 2.36
C VAL A 101 -4.45 8.75 1.54
N ALA A 102 -5.06 8.28 0.45
CA ALA A 102 -4.50 7.23 -0.39
C ALA A 102 -4.95 7.37 -1.85
N ALA A 103 -4.07 7.00 -2.78
CA ALA A 103 -4.40 6.94 -4.21
C ALA A 103 -5.27 5.71 -4.57
N GLU A 104 -5.42 4.75 -3.66
CA GLU A 104 -6.28 3.58 -3.82
C GLU A 104 -7.24 3.48 -2.64
N CYS A 105 -8.46 2.99 -2.88
CA CYS A 105 -9.42 2.67 -1.84
C CYS A 105 -10.35 1.56 -2.31
N ALA A 106 -10.22 0.35 -1.76
CA ALA A 106 -11.15 -0.74 -2.05
C ALA A 106 -12.56 -0.41 -1.48
N PRO A 107 -13.65 -0.82 -2.16
CA PRO A 107 -13.69 -1.59 -3.40
C PRO A 107 -13.60 -0.74 -4.69
N TRP A 108 -13.54 0.60 -4.58
CA TRP A 108 -13.67 1.52 -5.72
C TRP A 108 -12.44 1.62 -6.63
N SER A 109 -11.24 1.58 -6.07
CA SER A 109 -9.98 1.59 -6.82
C SER A 109 -8.90 0.78 -6.09
N LYS A 110 -8.35 -0.23 -6.77
CA LYS A 110 -7.34 -1.11 -6.20
C LYS A 110 -6.41 -1.63 -7.29
N THR A 111 -5.10 -1.51 -7.06
CA THR A 111 -4.06 -2.13 -7.88
C THR A 111 -3.19 -3.07 -7.07
N GLY A 112 -3.02 -2.79 -5.77
CA GLY A 112 -2.20 -3.58 -4.85
C GLY A 112 -2.77 -3.63 -3.44
N GLY A 113 -1.88 -3.86 -2.45
CA GLY A 113 -2.27 -3.94 -1.04
C GLY A 113 -2.68 -2.60 -0.43
N LEU A 114 -2.28 -1.47 -1.02
CA LEU A 114 -2.66 -0.13 -0.55
C LEU A 114 -4.18 0.04 -0.52
N GLY A 115 -4.88 -0.38 -1.57
CA GLY A 115 -6.34 -0.32 -1.63
C GLY A 115 -7.02 -1.11 -0.51
N ASP A 116 -6.46 -2.26 -0.12
CA ASP A 116 -6.96 -3.06 1.01
C ASP A 116 -6.77 -2.34 2.34
N VAL A 117 -5.59 -1.73 2.55
CA VAL A 117 -5.34 -0.95 3.78
C VAL A 117 -6.32 0.22 3.88
N ALA A 118 -6.48 0.98 2.80
CA ALA A 118 -7.39 2.13 2.77
C ALA A 118 -8.88 1.74 2.92
N GLY A 119 -9.26 0.52 2.53
CA GLY A 119 -10.62 0.01 2.73
C GLY A 119 -10.90 -0.53 4.14
N ALA A 120 -9.89 -1.05 4.83
CA ALA A 120 -10.09 -1.84 6.05
C ALA A 120 -9.54 -1.20 7.34
N LEU A 121 -8.33 -0.63 7.33
CA LEU A 121 -7.74 0.03 8.51
C LEU A 121 -8.63 1.17 9.06
N PRO A 122 -9.21 2.04 8.21
CA PRO A 122 -10.13 3.09 8.66
C PRO A 122 -11.34 2.56 9.44
N LYS A 123 -11.92 1.44 8.99
CA LYS A 123 -13.07 0.80 9.66
C LYS A 123 -12.67 0.26 11.03
N ALA A 124 -11.47 -0.33 11.14
CA ALA A 124 -10.94 -0.81 12.42
C ALA A 124 -10.69 0.35 13.40
N LEU A 125 -10.12 1.46 12.95
CA LEU A 125 -9.96 2.68 13.78
C LEU A 125 -11.32 3.27 14.20
N ALA A 126 -12.31 3.30 13.29
CA ALA A 126 -13.65 3.78 13.60
C ALA A 126 -14.35 2.92 14.66
N ARG A 127 -14.23 1.58 14.59
CA ARG A 127 -14.72 0.66 15.63
C ARG A 127 -14.10 0.90 17.01
N ARG A 128 -12.91 1.51 17.06
CA ARG A 128 -12.21 1.88 18.29
C ARG A 128 -12.60 3.28 18.79
N GLY A 129 -13.52 3.96 18.11
CA GLY A 129 -14.13 5.23 18.54
C GLY A 129 -13.52 6.48 17.89
N HIS A 130 -12.55 6.34 16.98
CA HIS A 130 -12.02 7.46 16.22
C HIS A 130 -13.05 7.97 15.21
N ARG A 131 -13.03 9.28 14.95
CA ARG A 131 -13.75 9.84 13.79
C ARG A 131 -12.82 9.73 12.59
N VAL A 132 -13.20 8.92 11.60
CA VAL A 132 -12.29 8.54 10.51
C VAL A 132 -12.81 8.93 9.15
N MET A 133 -11.99 9.66 8.39
CA MET A 133 -12.20 9.99 7.00
C MET A 133 -11.18 9.30 6.11
N VAL A 134 -11.59 8.83 4.94
CA VAL A 134 -10.71 8.39 3.86
C VAL A 134 -10.84 9.37 2.70
N VAL A 135 -9.74 9.94 2.23
CA VAL A 135 -9.72 10.82 1.05
C VAL A 135 -8.98 10.13 -0.09
N ALA A 136 -9.66 9.92 -1.21
CA ALA A 136 -9.11 9.30 -2.41
C ALA A 136 -9.60 10.01 -3.69
N PRO A 137 -8.89 9.92 -4.83
CA PRO A 137 -9.42 10.45 -6.09
C PRO A 137 -10.58 9.60 -6.63
N LYS A 138 -11.53 10.23 -7.31
CA LYS A 138 -12.63 9.58 -8.02
C LYS A 138 -12.20 9.22 -9.44
N TYR A 139 -11.79 7.97 -9.66
CA TYR A 139 -11.26 7.55 -10.97
C TYR A 139 -12.33 7.18 -12.00
N GLY A 140 -13.46 6.67 -11.51
CA GLY A 140 -14.58 6.22 -12.33
C GLY A 140 -15.93 6.66 -11.76
N ASN A 141 -16.99 5.98 -12.17
CA ASN A 141 -18.31 6.19 -11.61
C ASN A 141 -18.54 5.21 -10.46
N TYR A 142 -18.74 5.76 -9.26
CA TYR A 142 -19.03 5.02 -8.05
C TYR A 142 -20.51 5.21 -7.72
N ALA A 143 -21.19 4.14 -7.30
CA ALA A 143 -22.64 4.16 -7.11
C ALA A 143 -23.04 4.76 -5.77
N GLU A 144 -22.21 4.55 -4.75
CA GLU A 144 -22.47 4.91 -3.36
C GLU A 144 -22.22 6.40 -3.05
N PRO A 145 -21.10 7.02 -3.50
CA PRO A 145 -20.79 8.40 -3.12
C PRO A 145 -21.66 9.44 -3.82
N GLN A 146 -22.16 10.41 -3.05
CA GLN A 146 -22.98 11.52 -3.53
C GLN A 146 -22.20 12.84 -3.54
N GLU A 147 -22.48 13.71 -4.51
CA GLU A 147 -21.86 15.03 -4.59
C GLU A 147 -22.31 15.91 -3.40
N ILE A 148 -21.36 16.53 -2.71
CA ILE A 148 -21.64 17.41 -1.55
C ILE A 148 -22.01 18.84 -2.01
N GLY A 149 -21.72 19.18 -3.28
CA GLY A 149 -21.96 20.49 -3.88
C GLY A 149 -20.84 21.51 -3.61
N GLU A 150 -19.84 21.15 -2.82
CA GLU A 150 -18.66 21.97 -2.55
C GLU A 150 -17.64 21.88 -3.69
N ARG A 151 -17.27 23.05 -4.23
CA ARG A 151 -16.29 23.18 -5.32
C ARG A 151 -15.16 24.09 -4.90
N ARG A 152 -13.93 23.63 -5.11
CA ARG A 152 -12.71 24.36 -4.76
C ARG A 152 -11.79 24.45 -5.95
N ARG A 153 -11.02 25.53 -6.05
CA ARG A 153 -10.02 25.72 -7.10
C ARG A 153 -8.63 25.74 -6.51
N TYR A 154 -7.75 24.97 -7.12
CA TYR A 154 -6.36 24.83 -6.69
C TYR A 154 -5.45 25.17 -7.86
N LYS A 155 -4.43 25.98 -7.59
CA LYS A 155 -3.40 26.28 -8.58
C LYS A 155 -2.40 25.12 -8.68
N VAL A 156 -2.33 24.49 -9.84
CA VAL A 156 -1.43 23.39 -10.16
C VAL A 156 -0.68 23.74 -11.44
N ASP A 157 0.64 23.84 -11.37
CA ASP A 157 1.48 24.18 -12.51
C ASP A 157 1.01 25.43 -13.29
N GLY A 158 0.65 26.48 -12.54
CA GLY A 158 0.16 27.74 -13.11
C GLY A 158 -1.31 27.74 -13.55
N GLN A 159 -2.00 26.60 -13.52
CA GLN A 159 -3.40 26.47 -13.95
C GLN A 159 -4.34 26.30 -12.77
N ASP A 160 -5.50 26.94 -12.81
CA ASP A 160 -6.55 26.72 -11.82
C ASP A 160 -7.34 25.44 -12.17
N MET A 161 -7.31 24.47 -11.27
CA MET A 161 -8.02 23.21 -11.40
C MET A 161 -9.16 23.15 -10.38
N GLU A 162 -10.37 22.88 -10.87
CA GLU A 162 -11.55 22.68 -10.03
C GLU A 162 -11.60 21.25 -9.49
N VAL A 163 -11.95 21.12 -8.21
CA VAL A 163 -12.19 19.85 -7.50
C VAL A 163 -13.57 19.92 -6.86
N THR A 164 -14.34 18.86 -7.06
CA THR A 164 -15.62 18.63 -6.40
C THR A 164 -15.50 17.45 -5.44
N TYR A 165 -16.15 17.54 -4.28
CA TYR A 165 -16.12 16.47 -3.27
C TYR A 165 -17.38 15.61 -3.34
N PHE A 166 -17.17 14.29 -3.31
CA PHE A 166 -18.21 13.28 -3.17
C PHE A 166 -18.05 12.58 -1.81
N HIS A 167 -19.14 12.16 -1.18
CA HIS A 167 -19.13 11.52 0.14
C HIS A 167 -20.02 10.28 0.20
N ALA A 168 -19.54 9.26 0.88
CA ALA A 168 -20.31 8.10 1.34
C ALA A 168 -19.94 7.80 2.81
N TYR A 169 -20.93 7.41 3.61
CA TYR A 169 -20.70 6.97 4.99
C TYR A 169 -20.96 5.46 5.09
N ILE A 170 -19.91 4.69 5.36
CA ILE A 170 -19.94 3.21 5.34
C ILE A 170 -19.14 2.69 6.53
N ASP A 171 -19.74 1.77 7.31
CA ASP A 171 -19.10 1.09 8.44
C ASP A 171 -18.40 2.01 9.46
N GLY A 172 -19.00 3.17 9.73
CA GLY A 172 -18.46 4.15 10.68
C GLY A 172 -17.44 5.14 10.09
N VAL A 173 -17.14 5.05 8.79
CA VAL A 173 -16.10 5.82 8.11
C VAL A 173 -16.69 6.77 7.07
N ASP A 174 -16.16 7.99 7.02
CA ASP A 174 -16.44 8.98 5.99
C ASP A 174 -15.53 8.77 4.76
N PHE A 175 -16.04 8.17 3.70
CA PHE A 175 -15.31 8.05 2.44
C PHE A 175 -15.57 9.29 1.57
N VAL A 176 -14.51 10.03 1.29
CA VAL A 176 -14.52 11.29 0.53
C VAL A 176 -13.72 11.11 -0.76
N PHE A 177 -14.38 11.35 -1.89
CA PHE A 177 -13.76 11.24 -3.21
C PHE A 177 -13.59 12.59 -3.88
N LEU A 178 -12.40 12.83 -4.41
CA LEU A 178 -12.08 14.05 -5.16
C LEU A 178 -12.33 13.83 -6.65
N ASP A 179 -13.29 14.55 -7.20
CA ASP A 179 -13.58 14.56 -8.62
C ASP A 179 -12.96 15.79 -9.29
N SER A 180 -12.20 15.54 -10.36
CA SER A 180 -11.62 16.57 -11.23
C SER A 180 -11.31 15.93 -12.59
N PRO A 181 -11.34 16.68 -13.71
CA PRO A 181 -11.09 16.12 -15.04
C PRO A 181 -9.79 15.30 -15.14
N ILE A 182 -8.76 15.66 -14.38
CA ILE A 182 -7.46 14.97 -14.40
C ILE A 182 -7.50 13.54 -13.79
N PHE A 183 -8.54 13.20 -13.02
CA PHE A 183 -8.69 11.87 -12.42
C PHE A 183 -9.67 10.96 -13.16
N ARG A 184 -10.48 11.48 -14.07
CA ARG A 184 -11.57 10.70 -14.70
C ARG A 184 -11.04 9.75 -15.79
N HIS A 185 -11.75 8.64 -16.00
CA HIS A 185 -11.54 7.70 -17.13
C HIS A 185 -10.19 6.96 -17.11
N ILE A 186 -9.58 6.83 -15.93
CA ILE A 186 -8.32 6.09 -15.73
C ILE A 186 -8.48 4.96 -14.70
N GLU A 187 -9.70 4.53 -14.41
CA GLU A 187 -10.01 3.47 -13.44
C GLU A 187 -9.27 2.16 -13.72
N ASN A 188 -8.98 1.85 -14.98
CA ASN A 188 -8.24 0.66 -15.39
C ASN A 188 -6.72 0.80 -15.27
N ASN A 189 -6.21 2.03 -15.09
CA ASN A 189 -4.78 2.32 -14.96
C ASN A 189 -4.55 3.67 -14.26
N ILE A 190 -4.81 3.73 -12.95
CA ILE A 190 -4.75 4.96 -12.15
C ILE A 190 -3.35 5.60 -12.11
N TYR A 191 -2.31 4.81 -12.35
CA TYR A 191 -0.91 5.22 -12.42
C TYR A 191 -0.43 5.47 -13.86
N GLY A 192 -1.31 5.35 -14.85
CA GLY A 192 -0.98 5.54 -16.26
C GLY A 192 -0.72 7.00 -16.64
N GLY A 193 -0.05 7.19 -17.77
CA GLY A 193 0.30 8.51 -18.31
C GLY A 193 1.77 8.87 -18.14
N ASN A 194 2.14 10.05 -18.60
CA ASN A 194 3.52 10.53 -18.46
C ASN A 194 3.78 11.01 -17.01
N ARG A 195 5.05 11.07 -16.65
CA ARG A 195 5.54 11.42 -15.31
C ARG A 195 5.01 12.77 -14.80
N LEU A 196 4.98 13.79 -15.65
CA LEU A 196 4.55 15.14 -15.26
C LEU A 196 3.04 15.20 -15.02
N ASP A 197 2.24 14.48 -15.81
CA ASP A 197 0.79 14.39 -15.59
C ASP A 197 0.48 13.68 -14.27
N ILE A 198 1.23 12.63 -13.93
CA ILE A 198 1.10 11.97 -12.63
C ILE A 198 1.49 12.94 -11.51
N LEU A 199 2.60 13.68 -11.65
CA LEU A 199 3.01 14.70 -10.68
C LEU A 199 1.91 15.73 -10.44
N ARG A 200 1.34 16.31 -11.52
CA ARG A 200 0.23 17.27 -11.44
C ARG A 200 -0.99 16.69 -10.73
N ARG A 201 -1.34 15.42 -11.01
CA ARG A 201 -2.41 14.71 -10.29
C ARG A 201 -2.14 14.63 -8.79
N MET A 202 -0.93 14.24 -8.40
CA MET A 202 -0.58 14.09 -6.98
C MET A 202 -0.50 15.44 -6.26
N VAL A 203 -0.06 16.50 -6.95
CA VAL A 203 -0.08 17.89 -6.46
C VAL A 203 -1.52 18.34 -6.19
N LEU A 204 -2.43 18.16 -7.16
CA LEU A 204 -3.84 18.50 -6.99
C LEU A 204 -4.46 17.71 -5.83
N PHE A 205 -4.20 16.40 -5.80
CA PHE A 205 -4.72 15.49 -4.79
C PHE A 205 -4.30 15.92 -3.38
N CYS A 206 -3.02 16.13 -3.14
CA CYS A 206 -2.52 16.48 -1.81
C CYS A 206 -3.01 17.85 -1.36
N LYS A 207 -3.04 18.86 -2.24
CA LYS A 207 -3.58 20.19 -1.89
C LYS A 207 -5.04 20.10 -1.47
N ALA A 208 -5.86 19.42 -2.25
CA ALA A 208 -7.28 19.27 -1.96
C ALA A 208 -7.58 18.38 -0.75
N ALA A 209 -6.72 17.39 -0.46
CA ALA A 209 -6.86 16.50 0.69
C ALA A 209 -6.54 17.19 2.03
N VAL A 210 -5.54 18.08 2.08
CA VAL A 210 -5.21 18.86 3.29
C VAL A 210 -6.37 19.77 3.71
N GLU A 211 -7.14 20.28 2.74
CA GLU A 211 -8.27 21.18 3.00
C GLU A 211 -9.62 20.46 3.23
N ALA A 212 -9.72 19.17 2.87
CA ALA A 212 -10.91 18.35 3.10
C ALA A 212 -11.51 18.46 4.51
N PRO A 213 -10.73 18.45 5.62
CA PRO A 213 -11.29 18.59 6.97
C PRO A 213 -12.11 19.86 7.21
N TRP A 214 -11.95 20.91 6.41
CA TRP A 214 -12.64 22.19 6.57
C TRP A 214 -13.82 22.37 5.64
N TYR A 215 -13.84 21.71 4.48
CA TYR A 215 -14.86 21.93 3.45
C TYR A 215 -15.85 20.79 3.30
N VAL A 216 -15.60 19.63 3.91
CA VAL A 216 -16.46 18.45 3.76
C VAL A 216 -17.26 18.27 5.06
N PRO A 217 -18.52 18.77 5.13
CA PRO A 217 -19.36 18.64 6.32
C PRO A 217 -19.95 17.23 6.44
N CYS A 218 -19.12 16.26 6.81
CA CYS A 218 -19.53 14.89 7.06
C CYS A 218 -20.51 14.82 8.24
N GLY A 219 -21.77 14.45 7.97
CA GLY A 219 -22.83 14.47 8.98
C GLY A 219 -23.22 15.89 9.43
N GLY A 220 -22.99 16.90 8.58
CA GLY A 220 -23.32 18.30 8.85
C GLY A 220 -22.25 19.09 9.62
N VAL A 221 -21.15 18.44 10.03
CA VAL A 221 -20.06 19.08 10.80
C VAL A 221 -18.72 18.74 10.16
N CYS A 222 -17.89 19.75 9.90
CA CYS A 222 -16.53 19.54 9.41
C CYS A 222 -15.63 18.86 10.46
N TYR A 223 -14.53 18.26 10.04
CA TYR A 223 -13.57 17.66 10.97
C TYR A 223 -12.79 18.74 11.74
N GLY A 224 -12.49 19.86 11.07
CA GLY A 224 -11.62 20.92 11.59
C GLY A 224 -10.19 20.41 11.81
N ASP A 225 -9.40 21.13 12.60
CA ASP A 225 -8.01 20.78 12.95
C ASP A 225 -7.82 20.31 14.40
N GLY A 226 -8.92 20.23 15.16
CA GLY A 226 -8.90 19.76 16.54
C GLY A 226 -8.53 18.29 16.63
N ASN A 227 -7.42 17.98 17.31
CA ASN A 227 -6.94 16.61 17.55
C ASN A 227 -6.86 15.76 16.26
N LEU A 228 -6.41 16.40 15.17
CA LEU A 228 -6.36 15.85 13.82
C LEU A 228 -5.02 15.18 13.52
N VAL A 229 -5.07 13.99 12.93
CA VAL A 229 -3.91 13.34 12.32
C VAL A 229 -4.22 12.90 10.89
N PHE A 230 -3.32 13.24 9.97
CA PHE A 230 -3.33 12.72 8.61
C PHE A 230 -2.48 11.45 8.54
N ILE A 231 -2.99 10.42 7.85
CA ILE A 231 -2.22 9.24 7.48
C ILE A 231 -2.02 9.29 5.97
N ALA A 232 -0.86 9.78 5.53
CA ALA A 232 -0.46 9.84 4.14
C ALA A 232 0.13 8.48 3.73
N ASN A 233 -0.45 7.82 2.73
CA ASN A 233 0.06 6.53 2.23
C ASN A 233 0.85 6.68 0.91
N ASP A 234 2.07 6.14 0.90
CA ASP A 234 2.99 6.09 -0.23
C ASP A 234 3.35 7.46 -0.85
N TRP A 235 4.20 7.42 -1.89
CA TRP A 235 4.73 8.60 -2.55
C TRP A 235 3.64 9.51 -3.16
N HIS A 236 2.50 8.95 -3.50
CA HIS A 236 1.33 9.67 -4.02
C HIS A 236 0.86 10.78 -3.08
N THR A 237 1.01 10.57 -1.78
CA THR A 237 0.52 11.47 -0.73
C THR A 237 1.65 12.07 0.11
N ALA A 238 2.91 11.75 -0.20
CA ALA A 238 4.06 12.27 0.52
C ALA A 238 4.27 13.79 0.38
N LEU A 239 3.57 14.47 -0.55
CA LEU A 239 3.48 15.94 -0.57
C LEU A 239 2.60 16.51 0.54
N LEU A 240 1.64 15.74 1.06
CA LEU A 240 0.71 16.16 2.11
C LEU A 240 1.42 16.72 3.35
N PRO A 241 2.35 15.99 4.01
CA PRO A 241 3.06 16.53 5.19
C PRO A 241 3.88 17.79 4.85
N VAL A 242 4.38 17.90 3.62
CA VAL A 242 5.12 19.09 3.15
C VAL A 242 4.18 20.28 3.00
N TYR A 243 3.00 20.11 2.38
CA TYR A 243 2.00 21.18 2.28
C TYR A 243 1.44 21.58 3.63
N LEU A 244 1.16 20.61 4.51
CA LEU A 244 0.73 20.87 5.88
C LEU A 244 1.72 21.78 6.60
N LYS A 245 3.02 21.50 6.47
CA LYS A 245 4.07 22.36 7.02
C LYS A 245 4.11 23.73 6.34
N ALA A 246 4.28 23.75 5.02
CA ALA A 246 4.61 24.95 4.26
C ALA A 246 3.49 25.99 4.17
N TYR A 247 2.24 25.53 4.04
CA TYR A 247 1.10 26.42 3.84
C TYR A 247 0.28 26.66 5.09
N TYR A 248 0.28 25.72 6.04
CA TYR A 248 -0.57 25.83 7.23
C TYR A 248 0.25 26.12 8.47
N ARG A 249 1.11 25.19 8.91
CA ARG A 249 1.83 25.34 10.19
C ARG A 249 2.71 26.57 10.24
N ASP A 250 3.51 26.78 9.19
CA ASP A 250 4.44 27.91 9.13
C ASP A 250 3.71 29.28 8.99
N ASN A 251 2.41 29.26 8.71
CA ASN A 251 1.53 30.44 8.68
C ASN A 251 0.55 30.49 9.87
N GLY A 252 0.72 29.65 10.90
CA GLY A 252 -0.10 29.68 12.12
C GLY A 252 -1.43 28.93 12.06
N PHE A 253 -1.69 28.15 11.01
CA PHE A 253 -2.88 27.30 10.86
C PHE A 253 -2.57 25.82 11.11
N MET A 254 -3.53 25.04 11.60
CA MET A 254 -3.38 23.59 11.84
C MET A 254 -2.12 23.23 12.66
N ILE A 255 -1.69 24.09 13.59
CA ILE A 255 -0.43 23.94 14.34
C ILE A 255 -0.37 22.65 15.18
N TYR A 256 -1.54 22.14 15.57
CA TYR A 256 -1.69 20.90 16.33
C TYR A 256 -2.03 19.68 15.47
N ALA A 257 -2.36 19.87 14.19
CA ALA A 257 -2.56 18.74 13.30
C ALA A 257 -1.24 17.98 13.13
N ARG A 258 -1.30 16.66 13.02
CA ARG A 258 -0.14 15.78 12.84
C ARG A 258 -0.23 14.99 11.54
N SER A 259 0.87 14.42 11.10
CA SER A 259 0.99 13.66 9.87
C SER A 259 1.86 12.42 10.08
N VAL A 260 1.34 11.29 9.66
CA VAL A 260 2.03 10.00 9.62
C VAL A 260 2.19 9.62 8.15
N LEU A 261 3.41 9.37 7.70
CA LEU A 261 3.68 8.84 6.36
C LEU A 261 3.82 7.32 6.43
N VAL A 262 3.03 6.58 5.67
CA VAL A 262 3.06 5.12 5.59
C VAL A 262 3.76 4.67 4.31
N ILE A 263 4.76 3.80 4.46
CA ILE A 263 5.52 3.18 3.37
C ILE A 263 4.95 1.77 3.12
N HIS A 264 4.22 1.59 2.03
CA HIS A 264 3.79 0.25 1.58
C HIS A 264 4.79 -0.35 0.61
N ASN A 265 5.41 0.48 -0.23
CA ASN A 265 6.46 0.04 -1.15
C ASN A 265 7.43 1.17 -1.52
N ILE A 266 8.66 1.08 -1.02
CA ILE A 266 9.74 2.05 -1.26
C ILE A 266 10.24 2.13 -2.71
N ALA A 267 9.92 1.15 -3.56
CA ALA A 267 10.43 1.13 -4.94
C ALA A 267 9.85 2.28 -5.78
N HIS A 268 8.64 2.74 -5.46
CA HIS A 268 7.98 3.86 -6.13
C HIS A 268 8.07 5.12 -5.27
N GLN A 269 8.86 6.11 -5.72
CA GLN A 269 9.24 7.25 -4.87
C GLN A 269 8.83 8.63 -5.43
N GLY A 270 8.20 8.69 -6.60
CA GLY A 270 7.92 9.96 -7.29
C GLY A 270 9.21 10.71 -7.65
N ARG A 271 10.14 10.05 -8.35
CA ARG A 271 11.43 10.62 -8.77
C ARG A 271 11.31 11.48 -10.04
N GLY A 272 12.16 12.50 -10.14
CA GLY A 272 12.25 13.36 -11.31
C GLY A 272 13.53 14.19 -11.40
N PRO A 273 13.75 14.89 -12.52
CA PRO A 273 14.70 15.99 -12.60
C PRO A 273 14.45 17.03 -11.52
N ILE A 274 15.49 17.73 -11.08
CA ILE A 274 15.36 18.70 -9.99
C ILE A 274 14.37 19.84 -10.29
N ASP A 275 14.25 20.21 -11.57
CA ASP A 275 13.36 21.27 -12.05
C ASP A 275 11.87 20.95 -11.85
N ASP A 276 11.52 19.68 -11.62
CA ASP A 276 10.14 19.29 -11.30
C ASP A 276 9.62 19.94 -10.02
N PHE A 277 10.51 20.43 -9.15
CA PHE A 277 10.15 21.23 -7.98
C PHE A 277 9.31 22.47 -8.35
N LEU A 278 9.47 23.03 -9.56
CA LEU A 278 8.68 24.17 -10.02
C LEU A 278 7.19 23.83 -10.16
N HIS A 279 6.85 22.55 -10.39
CA HIS A 279 5.47 22.11 -10.60
C HIS A 279 4.72 21.81 -9.30
N VAL A 280 5.42 21.57 -8.18
CA VAL A 280 4.76 21.31 -6.89
C VAL A 280 4.18 22.57 -6.26
N GLY A 281 4.59 23.75 -6.75
CA GLY A 281 4.13 25.04 -6.26
C GLY A 281 4.35 25.13 -4.75
N LEU A 282 5.61 25.08 -4.32
CA LEU A 282 6.08 25.30 -2.94
C LEU A 282 7.10 26.46 -2.93
N PRO A 283 7.26 27.20 -1.81
CA PRO A 283 8.32 28.18 -1.67
C PRO A 283 9.71 27.56 -1.87
N HIS A 284 10.62 28.28 -2.54
CA HIS A 284 11.94 27.75 -2.95
C HIS A 284 12.80 27.20 -1.80
N HIS A 285 12.63 27.70 -0.56
CA HIS A 285 13.40 27.21 0.58
C HIS A 285 13.04 25.77 1.01
N TYR A 286 11.93 25.18 0.53
CA TYR A 286 11.63 23.76 0.74
C TYR A 286 12.32 22.82 -0.26
N MET A 287 12.99 23.35 -1.29
CA MET A 287 13.61 22.54 -2.35
C MET A 287 14.59 21.49 -1.80
N ASP A 288 15.32 21.81 -0.73
CA ASP A 288 16.30 20.89 -0.13
C ASP A 288 15.64 19.66 0.53
N LEU A 289 14.35 19.71 0.86
CA LEU A 289 13.62 18.52 1.31
C LEU A 289 13.52 17.47 0.19
N PHE A 290 13.38 17.92 -1.06
CA PHE A 290 13.17 17.08 -2.24
C PHE A 290 14.45 16.54 -2.85
N LYS A 291 15.60 17.14 -2.54
CA LYS A 291 16.89 16.67 -3.07
C LYS A 291 17.25 15.30 -2.52
N LEU A 292 17.51 14.38 -3.43
CA LEU A 292 18.20 13.12 -3.18
C LEU A 292 19.43 13.05 -4.09
N TYR A 293 20.60 12.78 -3.51
CA TYR A 293 21.84 12.65 -4.27
C TYR A 293 22.03 11.21 -4.73
N ASP A 294 22.21 11.02 -6.04
CA ASP A 294 22.65 9.76 -6.65
C ASP A 294 24.12 9.91 -7.08
N PRO A 295 25.04 9.02 -6.62
CA PRO A 295 26.45 9.06 -7.02
C PRO A 295 26.69 9.04 -8.54
N PHE A 296 25.76 8.51 -9.33
CA PHE A 296 25.88 8.44 -10.79
C PHE A 296 25.14 9.57 -11.52
N GLY A 297 24.01 10.01 -10.98
CA GLY A 297 23.09 10.97 -11.61
C GLY A 297 23.10 12.38 -11.03
N GLY A 298 23.78 12.60 -9.90
CA GLY A 298 23.75 13.85 -9.16
C GLY A 298 22.44 14.05 -8.38
N ASP A 299 22.11 15.31 -8.12
CA ASP A 299 20.88 15.68 -7.42
C ASP A 299 19.65 15.45 -8.29
N HIS A 300 18.66 14.78 -7.71
CA HIS A 300 17.35 14.60 -8.33
C HIS A 300 16.23 14.90 -7.35
N PHE A 301 15.06 15.22 -7.91
CA PHE A 301 13.83 15.47 -7.17
C PHE A 301 13.21 14.15 -6.70
N ASN A 302 12.81 14.09 -5.43
CA ASN A 302 12.19 12.92 -4.82
C ASN A 302 11.10 13.34 -3.82
N ILE A 303 9.85 13.05 -4.16
CA ILE A 303 8.68 13.38 -3.31
C ILE A 303 8.73 12.59 -2.00
N PHE A 304 9.10 11.32 -2.06
CA PHE A 304 9.12 10.46 -0.89
C PHE A 304 10.17 10.89 0.13
N ALA A 305 11.35 11.32 -0.34
CA ALA A 305 12.37 11.94 0.51
C ALA A 305 11.83 13.16 1.26
N ALA A 306 11.10 14.04 0.57
CA ALA A 306 10.52 15.24 1.18
C ALA A 306 9.45 14.88 2.23
N GLY A 307 8.57 13.92 1.91
CA GLY A 307 7.55 13.43 2.83
C GLY A 307 8.14 12.79 4.09
N LEU A 308 9.16 11.94 3.93
CA LEU A 308 9.88 11.30 5.04
C LEU A 308 10.49 12.34 6.00
N LYS A 309 11.12 13.38 5.44
CA LYS A 309 11.69 14.47 6.25
C LYS A 309 10.60 15.30 6.95
N ALA A 310 9.47 15.55 6.29
CA ALA A 310 8.43 16.46 6.78
C ALA A 310 7.41 15.81 7.75
N ALA A 311 7.14 14.51 7.64
CA ALA A 311 6.14 13.83 8.48
C ALA A 311 6.56 13.77 9.95
N ASP A 312 5.58 13.79 10.87
CA ASP A 312 5.83 13.73 12.31
C ASP A 312 6.15 12.29 12.75
N ARG A 313 5.53 11.30 12.09
CA ARG A 313 5.85 9.88 12.21
C ARG A 313 5.94 9.20 10.85
N VAL A 314 6.67 8.09 10.81
CA VAL A 314 6.77 7.23 9.64
C VAL A 314 6.38 5.81 10.07
N VAL A 315 5.47 5.20 9.32
CA VAL A 315 5.12 3.79 9.49
C VAL A 315 5.53 3.04 8.24
N THR A 316 5.96 1.81 8.40
CA THR A 316 6.06 0.86 7.29
C THR A 316 5.35 -0.43 7.65
N VAL A 317 5.04 -1.26 6.67
CA VAL A 317 4.08 -2.36 6.80
C VAL A 317 4.64 -3.62 7.48
N SER A 318 5.83 -3.55 8.10
CA SER A 318 6.40 -4.61 8.94
C SER A 318 7.67 -4.15 9.69
N HIS A 319 8.05 -4.84 10.78
CA HIS A 319 9.28 -4.57 11.53
C HIS A 319 10.55 -4.98 10.75
N GLY A 320 10.56 -6.17 10.18
CA GLY A 320 11.63 -6.65 9.30
C GLY A 320 11.83 -5.72 8.11
N TYR A 321 10.74 -5.22 7.52
CA TYR A 321 10.83 -4.27 6.43
C TYR A 321 11.36 -2.90 6.89
N ALA A 322 11.00 -2.43 8.10
CA ALA A 322 11.60 -1.23 8.68
C ALA A 322 13.12 -1.34 8.82
N TRP A 323 13.64 -2.53 9.15
CA TRP A 323 15.07 -2.79 9.15
C TRP A 323 15.67 -2.80 7.74
N GLU A 324 15.03 -3.50 6.79
CA GLU A 324 15.49 -3.59 5.40
C GLU A 324 15.56 -2.24 4.70
N LEU A 325 14.62 -1.34 4.99
CA LEU A 325 14.61 0.02 4.47
C LEU A 325 15.86 0.82 4.85
N LYS A 326 16.58 0.42 5.90
CA LYS A 326 17.84 1.05 6.33
C LYS A 326 19.06 0.49 5.62
N THR A 327 18.92 -0.60 4.85
CA THR A 327 20.04 -1.14 4.06
C THR A 327 20.08 -0.51 2.66
N PRO A 328 21.26 -0.46 2.00
CA PRO A 328 21.37 0.06 0.63
C PRO A 328 20.46 -0.68 -0.37
N GLU A 329 20.33 -2.00 -0.21
CA GLU A 329 19.54 -2.86 -1.09
C GLU A 329 18.03 -2.67 -0.87
N GLY A 330 17.60 -2.58 0.39
CA GLY A 330 16.19 -2.49 0.76
C GLY A 330 15.62 -1.07 0.78
N GLY A 331 16.45 -0.05 1.02
CA GLY A 331 16.04 1.35 1.06
C GLY A 331 15.98 2.04 -0.30
N TRP A 332 16.43 1.38 -1.38
CA TRP A 332 16.42 1.93 -2.75
C TRP A 332 16.99 3.35 -2.83
N GLY A 333 18.14 3.60 -2.19
CA GLY A 333 18.80 4.91 -2.13
C GLY A 333 18.24 5.91 -1.11
N LEU A 334 17.10 5.62 -0.46
CA LEU A 334 16.57 6.42 0.64
C LEU A 334 17.08 5.95 2.02
N ASN A 335 17.88 4.89 2.07
CA ASN A 335 18.35 4.25 3.31
C ASN A 335 19.02 5.22 4.29
N ASN A 336 19.80 6.19 3.80
CA ASN A 336 20.43 7.19 4.65
C ASN A 336 19.38 8.13 5.28
N ILE A 337 18.43 8.63 4.48
CA ILE A 337 17.34 9.48 4.97
C ILE A 337 16.49 8.71 5.98
N ILE A 338 16.21 7.43 5.72
CA ILE A 338 15.43 6.59 6.63
C ILE A 338 16.18 6.38 7.95
N THR A 339 17.50 6.14 7.89
CA THR A 339 18.34 5.98 9.08
C THR A 339 18.40 7.26 9.91
N GLU A 340 18.52 8.43 9.26
CA GLU A 340 18.46 9.74 9.95
C GLU A 340 17.11 10.00 10.62
N ASN A 341 16.04 9.37 10.12
CA ASN A 341 14.68 9.49 10.62
C ASN A 341 14.20 8.24 11.38
N ASP A 342 15.11 7.34 11.79
CA ASP A 342 14.76 6.07 12.46
C ASP A 342 14.01 6.29 13.79
N TRP A 343 14.31 7.40 14.48
CA TRP A 343 13.66 7.78 15.74
C TRP A 343 12.14 7.98 15.62
N LYS A 344 11.62 8.20 14.41
CA LYS A 344 10.19 8.34 14.13
C LYS A 344 9.62 7.22 13.25
N LEU A 345 10.40 6.20 12.92
CA LEU A 345 10.00 5.06 12.10
C LEU A 345 9.48 3.91 12.98
N GLN A 346 8.35 3.32 12.58
CA GLN A 346 7.83 2.11 13.21
C GLN A 346 7.31 1.12 12.16
N GLY A 347 7.56 -0.17 12.36
CA GLY A 347 6.99 -1.24 11.55
C GLY A 347 5.68 -1.74 12.14
N ILE A 348 4.60 -1.80 11.37
CA ILE A 348 3.32 -2.37 11.79
C ILE A 348 2.84 -3.33 10.71
N VAL A 349 2.65 -4.59 11.09
CA VAL A 349 2.14 -5.64 10.18
C VAL A 349 0.69 -5.33 9.81
N ASN A 350 0.35 -5.46 8.53
CA ASN A 350 -1.01 -5.29 8.06
C ASN A 350 -1.96 -6.37 8.61
N GLY A 351 -3.23 -6.00 8.80
CA GLY A 351 -4.29 -6.96 9.08
C GLY A 351 -4.84 -7.60 7.82
N VAL A 352 -5.68 -8.59 8.01
CA VAL A 352 -6.53 -9.19 6.97
C VAL A 352 -7.98 -8.82 7.21
N ASP A 353 -8.71 -8.57 6.12
CA ASP A 353 -10.17 -8.49 6.15
C ASP A 353 -10.76 -9.90 6.34
N THR A 354 -11.33 -10.12 7.53
CA THR A 354 -11.91 -11.40 7.93
C THR A 354 -13.35 -11.61 7.43
N ASP A 355 -13.99 -10.59 6.85
CA ASP A 355 -15.26 -10.78 6.14
C ASP A 355 -14.99 -11.40 4.75
N ASP A 356 -13.88 -10.99 4.11
CA ASP A 356 -13.44 -11.58 2.84
C ASP A 356 -12.72 -12.92 3.05
N TRP A 357 -11.69 -12.95 3.90
CA TRP A 357 -10.82 -14.12 4.08
C TRP A 357 -11.13 -14.87 5.38
N ASN A 358 -12.13 -15.74 5.34
CA ASN A 358 -12.47 -16.59 6.48
C ASN A 358 -13.02 -17.95 6.05
N PRO A 359 -12.32 -19.08 6.32
CA PRO A 359 -12.74 -20.39 5.84
C PRO A 359 -14.13 -20.81 6.32
N LYS A 360 -14.63 -20.22 7.43
CA LYS A 360 -15.95 -20.52 7.99
C LYS A 360 -17.09 -19.90 7.18
N PHE A 361 -16.85 -18.77 6.52
CA PHE A 361 -17.91 -17.99 5.85
C PHE A 361 -17.62 -17.66 4.37
N ASP A 362 -16.41 -17.98 3.89
CA ASP A 362 -15.94 -17.73 2.53
C ASP A 362 -16.96 -18.20 1.49
N ILE A 363 -17.43 -17.25 0.70
CA ILE A 363 -18.43 -17.47 -0.35
C ILE A 363 -17.91 -18.34 -1.50
N HIS A 364 -16.59 -18.38 -1.71
CA HIS A 364 -15.94 -19.12 -2.79
C HIS A 364 -15.82 -20.62 -2.50
N LEU A 365 -16.09 -21.05 -1.25
CA LEU A 365 -16.04 -22.44 -0.80
C LEU A 365 -17.43 -23.11 -0.71
N LYS A 366 -18.49 -22.48 -1.20
CA LYS A 366 -19.88 -22.97 -1.09
C LYS A 366 -20.36 -23.83 -2.26
N SER A 367 -19.53 -24.04 -3.29
CA SER A 367 -19.90 -24.74 -4.53
C SER A 367 -18.80 -25.66 -5.03
N ASP A 368 -19.09 -26.44 -6.08
CA ASP A 368 -18.12 -27.26 -6.83
C ASP A 368 -17.39 -28.32 -5.98
N GLY A 369 -18.03 -28.76 -4.89
CA GLY A 369 -17.49 -29.76 -3.96
C GLY A 369 -16.53 -29.22 -2.91
N TYR A 370 -16.31 -27.90 -2.86
CA TYR A 370 -15.67 -27.23 -1.74
C TYR A 370 -16.62 -27.13 -0.54
N THR A 371 -16.07 -26.89 0.64
CA THR A 371 -16.84 -26.67 1.87
C THR A 371 -16.20 -25.63 2.76
N ASN A 372 -17.04 -24.91 3.51
CA ASN A 372 -16.58 -24.05 4.58
C ASN A 372 -16.16 -24.88 5.81
N TYR A 373 -15.21 -24.36 6.59
CA TYR A 373 -14.74 -25.04 7.79
C TYR A 373 -14.25 -24.07 8.85
N SER A 374 -14.20 -24.58 10.08
CA SER A 374 -13.75 -23.90 11.29
C SER A 374 -12.47 -24.56 11.82
N ILE A 375 -11.87 -24.01 12.88
CA ILE A 375 -10.71 -24.64 13.52
C ILE A 375 -11.04 -26.02 14.12
N GLU A 376 -12.32 -26.31 14.41
CA GLU A 376 -12.76 -27.62 14.88
C GLU A 376 -12.94 -28.62 13.74
N THR A 377 -13.30 -28.12 12.54
CA THR A 377 -13.66 -28.96 11.37
C THR A 377 -12.65 -28.92 10.22
N PHE A 378 -11.55 -28.18 10.36
CA PHE A 378 -10.61 -27.93 9.26
C PHE A 378 -9.97 -29.19 8.68
N GLN A 379 -9.79 -30.25 9.46
CA GLN A 379 -9.21 -31.50 8.94
C GLN A 379 -10.07 -32.09 7.82
N GLN A 380 -11.39 -32.19 8.07
CA GLN A 380 -12.34 -32.71 7.09
C GLN A 380 -12.58 -31.68 5.98
N GLY A 381 -12.72 -30.41 6.34
CA GLY A 381 -12.96 -29.32 5.40
C GLY A 381 -11.83 -29.15 4.39
N LYS A 382 -10.58 -29.06 4.84
CA LYS A 382 -9.41 -28.97 3.96
C LYS A 382 -9.25 -30.20 3.08
N ALA A 383 -9.48 -31.41 3.60
CA ALA A 383 -9.41 -32.62 2.78
C ALA A 383 -10.45 -32.59 1.64
N GLN A 384 -11.66 -32.13 1.90
CA GLN A 384 -12.70 -31.96 0.87
C GLN A 384 -12.32 -30.88 -0.14
N CYS A 385 -11.87 -29.71 0.33
CA CYS A 385 -11.39 -28.61 -0.54
C CYS A 385 -10.20 -29.03 -1.40
N LYS A 386 -9.27 -29.83 -0.85
CA LYS A 386 -8.14 -30.41 -1.58
C LYS A 386 -8.58 -31.32 -2.71
N ALA A 387 -9.48 -32.26 -2.43
CA ALA A 387 -10.02 -33.15 -3.45
C ALA A 387 -10.83 -32.38 -4.52
N ALA A 388 -11.54 -31.32 -4.12
CA ALA A 388 -12.26 -30.44 -5.04
C ALA A 388 -11.30 -29.66 -5.95
N LEU A 389 -10.22 -29.11 -5.39
CA LEU A 389 -9.17 -28.42 -6.13
C LEU A 389 -8.46 -29.34 -7.13
N GLN A 390 -8.13 -30.57 -6.72
CA GLN A 390 -7.57 -31.57 -7.63
C GLN A 390 -8.52 -31.86 -8.79
N ARG A 391 -9.81 -32.04 -8.53
CA ARG A 391 -10.82 -32.26 -9.58
C ARG A 391 -10.98 -31.05 -10.51
N GLU A 392 -11.09 -29.85 -9.95
CA GLU A 392 -11.28 -28.61 -10.73
C GLU A 392 -10.10 -28.33 -11.65
N LEU A 393 -8.88 -28.62 -11.21
CA LEU A 393 -7.67 -28.46 -12.01
C LEU A 393 -7.30 -29.70 -12.83
N GLY A 394 -8.08 -30.78 -12.79
CA GLY A 394 -7.78 -32.01 -13.53
C GLY A 394 -6.48 -32.69 -13.08
N LEU A 395 -6.12 -32.57 -11.80
CA LEU A 395 -5.04 -33.31 -11.18
C LEU A 395 -5.56 -34.66 -10.64
N PRO A 396 -4.70 -35.70 -10.55
CA PRO A 396 -5.06 -36.94 -9.87
C PRO A 396 -5.50 -36.69 -8.43
N VAL A 397 -6.66 -37.25 -8.06
CA VAL A 397 -7.22 -37.06 -6.71
C VAL A 397 -6.51 -38.01 -5.74
N HIS A 398 -5.63 -37.45 -4.92
CA HIS A 398 -4.82 -38.18 -3.95
C HIS A 398 -4.77 -37.44 -2.62
N ASP A 399 -5.36 -38.06 -1.58
CA ASP A 399 -5.45 -37.47 -0.23
C ASP A 399 -4.07 -37.25 0.39
N ASN A 400 -3.18 -38.22 0.22
CA ASN A 400 -1.85 -38.23 0.86
C ASN A 400 -0.78 -37.46 0.07
N THR A 401 -1.02 -37.09 -1.18
CA THR A 401 -0.07 -36.33 -2.00
C THR A 401 -0.13 -34.86 -1.59
N PRO A 402 0.96 -34.23 -1.11
CA PRO A 402 0.92 -32.84 -0.71
C PRO A 402 0.76 -31.91 -1.92
N ILE A 403 -0.04 -30.85 -1.75
CA ILE A 403 -0.17 -29.76 -2.70
C ILE A 403 0.66 -28.57 -2.24
N ILE A 404 1.62 -28.17 -3.07
CA ILE A 404 2.36 -26.91 -2.97
C ILE A 404 1.70 -25.92 -3.92
N ALA A 405 1.33 -24.76 -3.40
CA ALA A 405 0.73 -23.69 -4.16
C ALA A 405 1.63 -22.45 -4.21
N PHE A 406 1.55 -21.71 -5.30
CA PHE A 406 2.07 -20.35 -5.43
C PHE A 406 0.96 -19.46 -5.97
N ILE A 407 0.79 -18.27 -5.38
CA ILE A 407 -0.18 -17.26 -5.82
C ILE A 407 0.54 -15.91 -5.88
N GLY A 408 0.59 -15.26 -7.03
CA GLY A 408 1.20 -13.93 -7.12
C GLY A 408 1.48 -13.44 -8.54
N ARG A 409 1.99 -12.20 -8.63
CA ARG A 409 2.48 -11.65 -9.90
C ARG A 409 3.65 -12.48 -10.42
N LEU A 410 3.69 -12.71 -11.72
CA LEU A 410 4.79 -13.42 -12.37
C LEU A 410 5.88 -12.43 -12.74
N ASP A 411 6.78 -12.17 -11.78
CA ASP A 411 7.95 -11.33 -11.95
C ASP A 411 9.15 -11.86 -11.13
N HIS A 412 10.29 -11.18 -11.25
CA HIS A 412 11.50 -11.53 -10.53
C HIS A 412 11.41 -11.22 -9.02
N GLN A 413 10.55 -10.28 -8.61
CA GLN A 413 10.33 -9.95 -7.20
C GLN A 413 9.73 -11.15 -6.46
N LYS A 414 8.78 -11.86 -7.08
CA LYS A 414 8.09 -13.01 -6.47
C LYS A 414 8.84 -14.34 -6.56
N GLY A 415 10.05 -14.36 -7.12
CA GLY A 415 10.94 -15.53 -7.10
C GLY A 415 10.45 -16.71 -7.94
N VAL A 416 9.66 -16.46 -8.98
CA VAL A 416 9.10 -17.52 -9.85
C VAL A 416 10.21 -18.31 -10.56
N ASP A 417 11.32 -17.65 -10.87
CA ASP A 417 12.52 -18.26 -11.41
C ASP A 417 13.18 -19.26 -10.45
N LEU A 418 13.11 -19.04 -9.13
CA LEU A 418 13.60 -20.00 -8.13
C LEU A 418 12.76 -21.27 -8.13
N ILE A 419 11.44 -21.13 -8.32
CA ILE A 419 10.52 -22.27 -8.46
C ILE A 419 10.88 -23.06 -9.73
N ALA A 420 11.10 -22.36 -10.84
CA ALA A 420 11.50 -22.97 -12.12
C ALA A 420 12.78 -23.79 -12.00
N GLU A 421 13.81 -23.25 -11.33
CA GLU A 421 15.07 -23.96 -11.08
C GLU A 421 14.87 -25.20 -10.19
N ALA A 422 13.95 -25.13 -9.22
CA ALA A 422 13.67 -26.23 -8.30
C ALA A 422 12.73 -27.31 -8.87
N ILE A 423 12.12 -27.12 -10.05
CA ILE A 423 11.16 -28.07 -10.65
C ILE A 423 11.68 -29.51 -10.70
N PRO A 424 12.92 -29.81 -11.17
CA PRO A 424 13.40 -31.19 -11.24
C PRO A 424 13.38 -31.87 -9.86
N TRP A 425 13.71 -31.13 -8.80
CA TRP A 425 13.60 -31.63 -7.44
C TRP A 425 12.14 -31.78 -7.02
N ILE A 426 11.30 -30.76 -7.20
CA ILE A 426 9.86 -30.79 -6.83
C ILE A 426 9.16 -32.00 -7.49
N ALA A 427 9.36 -32.21 -8.79
CA ALA A 427 8.79 -33.32 -9.53
C ALA A 427 9.24 -34.70 -9.00
N SER A 428 10.46 -34.81 -8.45
CA SER A 428 10.96 -36.04 -7.82
C SER A 428 10.32 -36.35 -6.46
N GLN A 429 9.62 -35.39 -5.85
CA GLN A 429 9.10 -35.53 -4.50
C GLN A 429 7.71 -36.16 -4.42
N ASN A 430 7.04 -36.55 -5.50
CA ASN A 430 5.65 -37.04 -5.45
C ASN A 430 4.73 -36.00 -4.78
N VAL A 431 4.68 -34.81 -5.36
CA VAL A 431 3.89 -33.65 -4.89
C VAL A 431 3.18 -33.01 -6.08
N GLN A 432 2.07 -32.33 -5.82
CA GLN A 432 1.39 -31.52 -6.83
C GLN A 432 1.78 -30.06 -6.65
N LEU A 433 2.10 -29.37 -7.74
CA LEU A 433 2.42 -27.95 -7.78
C LEU A 433 1.33 -27.19 -8.54
N ILE A 434 0.74 -26.19 -7.89
CA ILE A 434 -0.26 -25.29 -8.49
C ILE A 434 0.29 -23.87 -8.47
N MET A 435 0.35 -23.21 -9.61
CA MET A 435 0.81 -21.82 -9.71
C MET A 435 -0.27 -20.95 -10.32
N LEU A 436 -0.72 -19.93 -9.58
CA LEU A 436 -1.71 -18.94 -10.01
C LEU A 436 -1.03 -17.57 -10.14
N GLY A 437 -1.05 -17.00 -11.33
CA GLY A 437 -0.49 -15.66 -11.54
C GLY A 437 -0.53 -15.18 -12.97
N SER A 438 -0.30 -13.89 -13.15
CA SER A 438 -0.05 -13.25 -14.46
C SER A 438 1.07 -12.24 -14.34
N GLY A 439 1.72 -11.90 -15.45
CA GLY A 439 2.80 -10.92 -15.43
C GLY A 439 3.63 -10.95 -16.68
N ARG A 440 4.93 -11.25 -16.54
CA ARG A 440 5.83 -11.25 -17.68
C ARG A 440 5.53 -12.42 -18.62
N PRO A 441 5.41 -12.19 -19.94
CA PRO A 441 5.08 -13.26 -20.90
C PRO A 441 6.03 -14.45 -20.88
N ASP A 442 7.33 -14.22 -20.67
CA ASP A 442 8.34 -15.28 -20.60
C ASP A 442 8.13 -16.23 -19.43
N LEU A 443 7.67 -15.71 -18.28
CA LEU A 443 7.33 -16.51 -17.11
C LEU A 443 5.99 -17.25 -17.29
N GLU A 444 5.02 -16.62 -17.96
CA GLU A 444 3.76 -17.29 -18.32
C GLU A 444 3.97 -18.47 -19.27
N ASP A 445 4.81 -18.29 -20.30
CA ASP A 445 5.15 -19.37 -21.24
C ASP A 445 5.91 -20.50 -20.57
N MET A 446 6.79 -20.17 -19.62
CA MET A 446 7.47 -21.16 -18.79
C MET A 446 6.46 -22.01 -17.99
N LEU A 447 5.45 -21.39 -17.36
CA LEU A 447 4.40 -22.14 -16.64
C LEU A 447 3.61 -23.07 -17.56
N ARG A 448 3.24 -22.60 -18.75
CA ARG A 448 2.55 -23.44 -19.76
C ARG A 448 3.42 -24.63 -20.18
N GLY A 449 4.72 -24.40 -20.34
CA GLY A 449 5.70 -25.46 -20.66
C GLY A 449 5.80 -26.51 -19.55
N LEU A 450 5.87 -26.06 -18.29
CA LEU A 450 5.93 -26.95 -17.12
C LEU A 450 4.67 -27.82 -16.97
N GLU A 451 3.49 -27.25 -17.18
CA GLU A 451 2.23 -27.99 -17.17
C GLU A 451 2.17 -29.05 -18.27
N SER A 452 2.65 -28.73 -19.48
CA SER A 452 2.71 -29.71 -20.57
C SER A 452 3.70 -30.85 -20.28
N GLN A 453 4.82 -30.56 -19.60
CA GLN A 453 5.84 -31.56 -19.31
C GLN A 453 5.47 -32.47 -18.14
N TYR A 454 4.78 -31.93 -17.13
CA TYR A 454 4.44 -32.61 -15.88
C TYR A 454 2.92 -32.63 -15.66
N HIS A 455 2.16 -33.07 -16.66
CA HIS A 455 0.70 -32.96 -16.67
C HIS A 455 -0.02 -33.62 -15.49
N ASP A 456 0.53 -34.63 -14.82
CA ASP A 456 -0.16 -35.20 -13.65
C ASP A 456 0.20 -34.50 -12.32
N TRP A 457 1.17 -33.57 -12.34
CA TRP A 457 1.79 -33.01 -11.14
C TRP A 457 1.80 -31.49 -11.10
N VAL A 458 1.80 -30.80 -12.24
CA VAL A 458 1.95 -29.34 -12.31
C VAL A 458 0.77 -28.72 -13.04
N ARG A 459 0.22 -27.63 -12.48
CA ARG A 459 -0.83 -26.80 -13.11
C ARG A 459 -0.44 -25.32 -13.04
N GLY A 460 -0.45 -24.66 -14.20
CA GLY A 460 -0.23 -23.23 -14.32
C GLY A 460 -1.52 -22.51 -14.69
N TRP A 461 -2.15 -21.83 -13.74
CA TRP A 461 -3.29 -20.97 -14.01
C TRP A 461 -2.77 -19.55 -14.31
N VAL A 462 -2.72 -19.21 -15.60
CA VAL A 462 -2.27 -17.89 -16.04
C VAL A 462 -3.43 -16.90 -16.05
N GLY A 463 -3.35 -15.88 -15.18
CA GLY A 463 -4.34 -14.81 -15.06
C GLY A 463 -4.48 -14.30 -13.63
N PHE A 464 -5.54 -13.52 -13.39
CA PHE A 464 -6.01 -13.19 -12.05
C PHE A 464 -7.43 -13.73 -11.79
N SER A 465 -7.62 -14.46 -10.68
CA SER A 465 -8.94 -14.92 -10.22
C SER A 465 -9.00 -14.97 -8.70
N VAL A 466 -9.82 -14.10 -8.11
CA VAL A 466 -10.05 -14.07 -6.66
C VAL A 466 -10.64 -15.40 -6.19
N LYS A 467 -11.69 -15.89 -6.86
CA LYS A 467 -12.32 -17.18 -6.55
C LYS A 467 -11.31 -18.33 -6.52
N MET A 468 -10.41 -18.39 -7.51
CA MET A 468 -9.39 -19.44 -7.56
C MET A 468 -8.33 -19.26 -6.47
N ALA A 469 -7.93 -18.03 -6.15
CA ALA A 469 -7.00 -17.76 -5.05
C ALA A 469 -7.53 -18.26 -3.70
N HIS A 470 -8.81 -18.04 -3.40
CA HIS A 470 -9.46 -18.58 -2.19
C HIS A 470 -9.47 -20.11 -2.16
N ARG A 471 -9.84 -20.72 -3.29
CA ARG A 471 -9.89 -22.19 -3.44
C ARG A 471 -8.53 -22.86 -3.29
N ILE A 472 -7.50 -22.27 -3.91
CA ILE A 472 -6.11 -22.73 -3.76
C ILE A 472 -5.68 -22.59 -2.30
N THR A 473 -5.91 -21.43 -1.69
CA THR A 473 -5.56 -21.19 -0.28
C THR A 473 -6.26 -22.18 0.65
N ALA A 474 -7.51 -22.55 0.39
CA ALA A 474 -8.26 -23.52 1.19
C ALA A 474 -7.81 -24.98 0.96
N GLY A 475 -7.54 -25.36 -0.29
CA GLY A 475 -7.25 -26.74 -0.70
C GLY A 475 -5.77 -27.14 -0.69
N ALA A 476 -4.84 -26.18 -0.71
CA ALA A 476 -3.42 -26.46 -0.63
C ALA A 476 -2.98 -26.88 0.78
N ASP A 477 -1.90 -27.66 0.85
CA ASP A 477 -1.23 -28.01 2.11
C ASP A 477 -0.16 -26.98 2.44
N ILE A 478 0.57 -26.53 1.42
CA ILE A 478 1.68 -25.58 1.51
C ILE A 478 1.43 -24.41 0.58
N LEU A 479 1.61 -23.19 1.07
CA LEU A 479 1.70 -22.00 0.22
C LEU A 479 3.15 -21.51 0.22
N LEU A 480 3.74 -21.40 -0.97
CA LEU A 480 5.14 -21.06 -1.19
C LEU A 480 5.27 -19.59 -1.60
N MET A 481 6.13 -18.84 -0.90
CA MET A 481 6.40 -17.42 -1.16
C MET A 481 7.91 -17.17 -1.22
N PRO A 482 8.55 -17.42 -2.37
CA PRO A 482 10.00 -17.27 -2.52
C PRO A 482 10.40 -15.84 -2.89
N SER A 483 9.62 -14.86 -2.42
CA SER A 483 9.77 -13.45 -2.79
C SER A 483 11.14 -12.92 -2.37
N ARG A 484 11.87 -12.26 -3.28
CA ARG A 484 13.14 -11.58 -2.98
C ARG A 484 12.95 -10.37 -2.08
N PHE A 485 11.76 -9.77 -2.14
CA PHE A 485 11.39 -8.61 -1.38
C PHE A 485 9.87 -8.59 -1.17
N GLU A 486 9.45 -8.44 0.08
CA GLU A 486 8.05 -8.49 0.46
C GLU A 486 7.78 -7.55 1.65
N PRO A 487 7.37 -6.29 1.41
CA PRO A 487 7.15 -5.30 2.46
C PRO A 487 6.31 -5.81 3.63
N CYS A 488 5.17 -6.43 3.33
CA CYS A 488 4.35 -7.13 4.33
C CYS A 488 4.11 -8.57 3.88
N GLY A 489 3.53 -8.75 2.68
CA GLY A 489 2.97 -10.01 2.25
C GLY A 489 1.62 -10.26 2.91
N LEU A 490 0.59 -10.60 2.13
CA LEU A 490 -0.73 -10.96 2.66
C LEU A 490 -0.99 -12.46 2.55
N ASN A 491 -0.38 -13.12 1.57
CA ASN A 491 -0.61 -14.54 1.28
C ASN A 491 -0.27 -15.45 2.47
N GLN A 492 0.74 -15.11 3.28
CA GLN A 492 1.09 -15.91 4.45
C GLN A 492 0.07 -15.79 5.57
N LEU A 493 -0.57 -14.62 5.69
CA LEU A 493 -1.67 -14.42 6.62
C LEU A 493 -2.89 -15.21 6.17
N TYR A 494 -3.20 -15.16 4.86
CA TYR A 494 -4.27 -15.98 4.26
C TYR A 494 -4.01 -17.48 4.45
N ALA A 495 -2.77 -17.93 4.21
CA ALA A 495 -2.39 -19.32 4.40
C ALA A 495 -2.66 -19.77 5.84
N MET A 496 -2.15 -19.02 6.83
CA MET A 496 -2.33 -19.34 8.25
C MET A 496 -3.81 -19.39 8.65
N MET A 497 -4.63 -18.43 8.23
CA MET A 497 -6.07 -18.42 8.54
C MET A 497 -6.82 -19.63 7.97
N TYR A 498 -6.37 -20.18 6.84
CA TYR A 498 -6.96 -21.34 6.18
C TYR A 498 -6.27 -22.66 6.57
N GLY A 499 -5.37 -22.63 7.56
CA GLY A 499 -4.62 -23.82 7.98
C GLY A 499 -3.73 -24.40 6.88
N THR A 500 -3.30 -23.56 5.92
CA THR A 500 -2.30 -23.88 4.90
C THR A 500 -0.95 -23.40 5.42
N ILE A 501 0.08 -24.23 5.33
CA ILE A 501 1.36 -23.89 5.96
C ILE A 501 2.21 -23.03 5.01
N PRO A 502 2.62 -21.82 5.44
CA PRO A 502 3.50 -20.98 4.64
C PRO A 502 4.94 -21.52 4.64
N VAL A 503 5.55 -21.55 3.46
CA VAL A 503 7.00 -21.73 3.27
C VAL A 503 7.52 -20.48 2.56
N VAL A 504 8.37 -19.71 3.23
CA VAL A 504 8.69 -18.34 2.82
C VAL A 504 10.17 -18.05 2.79
N HIS A 505 10.58 -17.13 1.93
CA HIS A 505 11.87 -16.46 2.09
C HIS A 505 11.78 -15.50 3.29
N GLY A 506 12.78 -15.49 4.17
CA GLY A 506 12.80 -14.72 5.42
C GLY A 506 13.09 -13.22 5.24
N VAL A 507 12.28 -12.53 4.41
CA VAL A 507 12.39 -11.10 4.11
C VAL A 507 11.14 -10.32 4.51
N GLY A 508 11.31 -9.03 4.77
CA GLY A 508 10.30 -8.05 5.10
C GLY A 508 9.26 -8.58 6.09
N GLY A 509 7.98 -8.46 5.74
CA GLY A 509 6.90 -8.93 6.59
C GLY A 509 6.76 -10.45 6.67
N LEU A 510 7.32 -11.21 5.72
CA LEU A 510 7.33 -12.69 5.81
C LEU A 510 8.15 -13.15 7.02
N ARG A 511 9.27 -12.47 7.29
CA ARG A 511 10.13 -12.73 8.46
C ARG A 511 9.40 -12.48 9.78
N ASP A 512 8.59 -11.42 9.83
CA ASP A 512 7.88 -11.05 11.06
C ASP A 512 6.70 -11.95 11.35
N THR A 513 6.07 -12.48 10.30
CA THR A 513 4.78 -13.17 10.40
C THR A 513 4.89 -14.69 10.37
N VAL A 514 5.95 -15.23 9.77
CA VAL A 514 6.18 -16.68 9.70
C VAL A 514 7.39 -17.05 10.55
N HIS A 515 7.14 -17.47 11.79
CA HIS A 515 8.17 -18.01 12.65
C HIS A 515 8.53 -19.45 12.26
N GLN A 516 9.82 -19.72 12.08
CA GLN A 516 10.36 -21.05 11.75
C GLN A 516 9.86 -22.11 12.74
N PHE A 517 9.35 -23.23 12.22
CA PHE A 517 8.89 -24.34 13.03
C PHE A 517 10.05 -24.99 13.80
N ASN A 518 9.88 -25.08 15.12
CA ASN A 518 10.76 -25.81 16.03
C ASN A 518 10.05 -27.08 16.54
N PRO A 519 10.46 -28.28 16.07
CA PRO A 519 9.82 -29.53 16.46
C PRO A 519 10.08 -29.96 17.90
N TYR A 520 11.07 -29.39 18.59
CA TYR A 520 11.36 -29.73 19.99
C TYR A 520 10.40 -29.04 20.95
N GLU A 521 10.03 -27.80 20.64
CA GLU A 521 9.13 -26.98 21.44
C GLU A 521 7.68 -27.00 20.90
N GLU A 522 7.47 -27.54 19.69
CA GLU A 522 6.21 -27.47 18.97
C GLU A 522 5.71 -26.03 18.80
N THR A 523 6.64 -25.13 18.47
CA THR A 523 6.43 -23.70 18.25
C THR A 523 6.71 -23.32 16.80
N GLY A 524 6.22 -22.15 16.36
CA GLY A 524 6.36 -21.67 14.99
C GLY A 524 5.11 -21.92 14.12
N LEU A 525 5.10 -21.28 12.95
CA LEU A 525 3.95 -21.11 12.07
C LEU A 525 4.20 -21.61 10.64
N GLY A 526 5.45 -21.92 10.28
CA GLY A 526 5.79 -22.43 8.96
C GLY A 526 7.29 -22.70 8.80
N TRP A 527 7.78 -22.67 7.57
CA TRP A 527 9.22 -22.76 7.28
C TRP A 527 9.71 -21.50 6.60
N THR A 528 10.91 -21.09 6.98
CA THR A 528 11.63 -19.96 6.42
C THR A 528 12.93 -20.44 5.81
N PHE A 529 13.40 -19.76 4.77
CA PHE A 529 14.76 -19.91 4.25
C PHE A 529 15.44 -18.55 4.12
N GLU A 530 16.76 -18.52 4.27
CA GLU A 530 17.52 -17.28 4.56
C GLU A 530 17.96 -16.50 3.31
N SER A 531 18.15 -17.16 2.17
CA SER A 531 18.56 -16.52 0.92
C SER A 531 17.67 -16.93 -0.24
N ALA A 532 17.44 -16.00 -1.17
CA ALA A 532 16.63 -16.20 -2.37
C ALA A 532 17.36 -17.07 -3.42
N GLU A 533 17.65 -18.31 -3.04
CA GLU A 533 18.34 -19.34 -3.84
C GLU A 533 17.50 -20.63 -3.87
N ALA A 534 17.49 -21.32 -5.01
CA ALA A 534 16.65 -22.51 -5.20
C ALA A 534 17.01 -23.65 -4.24
N ASN A 535 18.30 -23.86 -3.94
CA ASN A 535 18.78 -24.87 -2.99
C ASN A 535 18.24 -24.63 -1.56
N ARG A 536 18.21 -23.38 -1.08
CA ARG A 536 17.71 -23.04 0.26
C ARG A 536 16.20 -23.23 0.35
N MET A 537 15.49 -22.88 -0.71
CA MET A 537 14.06 -23.16 -0.83
C MET A 537 13.79 -24.67 -0.82
N ILE A 538 14.60 -25.46 -1.55
CA ILE A 538 14.53 -26.93 -1.57
C ILE A 538 14.73 -27.51 -0.17
N ASP A 539 15.71 -27.03 0.61
CA ASP A 539 15.97 -27.49 1.98
C ASP A 539 14.75 -27.25 2.89
N ALA A 540 14.17 -26.04 2.83
CA ALA A 540 12.98 -25.69 3.60
C ALA A 540 11.75 -26.53 3.20
N LEU A 541 11.50 -26.68 1.90
CA LEU A 541 10.44 -27.54 1.38
C LEU A 541 10.66 -29.00 1.77
N GLY A 542 11.89 -29.50 1.73
CA GLY A 542 12.23 -30.87 2.13
C GLY A 542 11.88 -31.15 3.59
N ASN A 543 12.22 -30.23 4.50
CA ASN A 543 11.86 -30.32 5.92
C ASN A 543 10.35 -30.21 6.15
N CYS A 544 9.67 -29.33 5.41
CA CYS A 544 8.22 -29.19 5.42
C CYS A 544 7.52 -30.49 4.98
N LEU A 545 7.91 -31.04 3.83
CA LEU A 545 7.37 -32.29 3.29
C LEU A 545 7.64 -33.49 4.21
N LYS A 546 8.82 -33.55 4.84
CA LYS A 546 9.14 -34.58 5.84
C LYS A 546 8.18 -34.51 7.03
N THR A 547 7.86 -33.31 7.51
CA THR A 547 6.89 -33.08 8.59
C THR A 547 5.50 -33.50 8.18
N TYR A 548 5.04 -33.07 7.00
CA TYR A 548 3.75 -33.46 6.43
C TYR A 548 3.59 -34.98 6.32
N ARG A 549 4.64 -35.71 5.90
CA ARG A 549 4.58 -37.17 5.70
C ARG A 549 4.64 -37.96 7.00
N ASN A 550 5.61 -37.61 7.85
CA ASN A 550 6.01 -38.49 8.95
C ASN A 550 5.48 -38.03 10.32
N TYR A 551 5.07 -36.77 10.45
CA TYR A 551 4.74 -36.14 11.75
C TYR A 551 3.37 -35.46 11.71
N LYS A 552 2.31 -36.25 11.50
CA LYS A 552 0.93 -35.75 11.34
C LYS A 552 0.42 -34.93 12.52
N LYS A 553 0.80 -35.28 13.76
CA LYS A 553 0.42 -34.52 14.96
C LYS A 553 1.04 -33.12 14.97
N SER A 554 2.34 -33.03 14.68
CA SER A 554 3.06 -31.75 14.59
C SER A 554 2.51 -30.89 13.44
N TRP A 555 2.18 -31.51 12.30
CA TRP A 555 1.52 -30.83 11.18
C TRP A 555 0.16 -30.24 11.57
N GLU A 556 -0.70 -31.03 12.25
CA GLU A 556 -1.99 -30.54 12.76
C GLU A 556 -1.81 -29.39 13.76
N GLY A 557 -0.81 -29.49 14.64
CA GLY A 557 -0.45 -28.43 15.59
C GLY A 557 -0.04 -27.13 14.87
N LEU A 558 0.77 -27.23 13.82
CA LEU A 558 1.15 -26.10 12.95
C LEU A 558 -0.08 -25.42 12.35
N GLN A 559 -1.00 -26.20 11.76
CA GLN A 559 -2.21 -25.67 11.14
C GLN A 559 -3.09 -24.94 12.17
N LYS A 560 -3.33 -25.54 13.33
CA LYS A 560 -4.10 -24.92 14.41
C LYS A 560 -3.46 -23.63 14.92
N ARG A 561 -2.14 -23.62 15.18
CA ARG A 561 -1.44 -22.41 15.64
C ARG A 561 -1.59 -21.25 14.67
N GLY A 562 -1.51 -21.52 13.36
CA GLY A 562 -1.76 -20.52 12.31
C GLY A 562 -3.20 -20.00 12.34
N MET A 563 -4.18 -20.89 12.40
CA MET A 563 -5.61 -20.52 12.43
C MET A 563 -6.04 -19.78 13.70
N MET A 564 -5.30 -19.93 14.80
CA MET A 564 -5.55 -19.24 16.07
C MET A 564 -4.94 -17.84 16.17
N GLN A 565 -4.10 -17.42 15.21
CA GLN A 565 -3.50 -16.09 15.24
C GLN A 565 -4.57 -15.01 15.08
N ASP A 566 -4.47 -13.92 15.84
CA ASP A 566 -5.26 -12.71 15.59
C ASP A 566 -4.57 -11.87 14.50
N LEU A 567 -4.95 -12.16 13.25
CA LEU A 567 -4.46 -11.51 12.04
C LEU A 567 -5.41 -10.40 11.55
N SER A 568 -6.31 -9.93 12.42
CA SER A 568 -7.34 -8.94 12.06
C SER A 568 -6.79 -7.52 11.97
N TRP A 569 -7.48 -6.66 11.22
CA TRP A 569 -7.22 -5.22 11.24
C TRP A 569 -7.46 -4.56 12.60
N ASP A 570 -8.29 -5.15 13.48
CA ASP A 570 -8.50 -4.62 14.83
C ASP A 570 -7.24 -4.74 15.69
N ASN A 571 -6.42 -5.78 15.48
CA ASN A 571 -5.12 -5.91 16.13
C ASN A 571 -4.10 -4.91 15.56
N ALA A 572 -4.05 -4.76 14.24
CA ALA A 572 -3.18 -3.76 13.59
C ALA A 572 -3.53 -2.34 14.04
N ALA A 573 -4.81 -1.98 14.11
CA ALA A 573 -5.30 -0.66 14.49
C ALA A 573 -4.81 -0.21 15.88
N LYS A 574 -4.66 -1.13 16.85
CA LYS A 574 -4.09 -0.82 18.17
C LYS A 574 -2.67 -0.26 18.07
N HIS A 575 -1.84 -0.88 17.24
CA HIS A 575 -0.46 -0.42 17.03
C HIS A 575 -0.42 0.91 16.26
N TYR A 576 -1.35 1.12 15.31
CA TYR A 576 -1.48 2.42 14.65
C TYR A 576 -1.85 3.50 15.66
N GLU A 577 -2.80 3.26 16.57
CA GLU A 577 -3.18 4.21 17.61
C GLU A 577 -2.00 4.65 18.49
N GLU A 578 -1.13 3.73 18.86
CA GLU A 578 0.11 4.07 19.59
C GLU A 578 0.95 5.09 18.81
N VAL A 579 1.08 4.92 17.49
CA VAL A 579 1.79 5.88 16.62
C VAL A 579 1.05 7.22 16.52
N LEU A 580 -0.28 7.20 16.38
CA LEU A 580 -1.08 8.43 16.29
C LEU A 580 -0.96 9.27 17.57
N VAL A 581 -1.03 8.60 18.73
CA VAL A 581 -0.82 9.21 20.04
C VAL A 581 0.62 9.71 20.18
N ALA A 582 1.61 8.92 19.75
CA ALA A 582 3.01 9.31 19.80
C ALA A 582 3.31 10.52 18.89
N ALA A 583 2.62 10.68 17.75
CA ALA A 583 2.73 11.86 16.88
C ALA A 583 2.17 13.13 17.56
N LYS A 584 1.14 12.98 18.39
CA LYS A 584 0.54 14.09 19.14
C LYS A 584 1.50 14.69 20.17
N PHE A 585 2.21 13.83 20.91
CA PHE A 585 2.99 14.23 22.08
C PHE A 585 4.50 14.37 21.85
N GLN A 586 5.04 13.83 20.75
CA GLN A 586 6.45 13.97 20.40
C GLN A 586 6.55 14.63 19.03
N TRP A 587 7.01 15.87 19.00
CA TRP A 587 7.16 16.70 17.80
C TRP A 587 8.40 17.58 17.90
#